data_AF-A0A0R3R8H4-F1
#
_entry.id   AF-A0A0R3R8H4-F1
#
_cell.length_a   1.000
_cell.length_b   1.000
_cell.length_c   1.000
_cell.angle_alpha   90.00
_cell.angle_beta   90.00
_cell.angle_gamma   90.00
#
_symmetry.space_group_name_H-M   'P 1'
#
loop_
_entity.id
_entity.type
_entity.pdbx_description
1 polymer ?
#
loop_
_entity_poly.entity_id
_entity_poly.type
_entity_poly.pdbx_seq_one_letter_code
_entity_poly.pdbx_strand_id
1 'polypeptide(L)'
;AIFDIKKNFHKNKNRILCEPGHYHSLLSKRCEHCPRGYYQHRSGRPRCNKCPQGYTTLAIGSLNVTACVDQKIAVECSAGYFLNEITDKCEPCGYLAYQPNSGSTYCLPCPQNTVTLSINSTLIDQCIGKNFSIIMLISNYLNHCIIFIHFRSIY
;
A
#
# COMPACT_ATOMS: atom_id res chain seq x y z
N ALA A 1 22.43 -12.47 -16.65
CA ALA A 1 21.68 -13.74 -16.64
C ALA A 1 21.79 -14.30 -15.22
N ILE A 2 20.75 -14.10 -14.42
CA ILE A 2 19.76 -15.13 -14.02
C ILE A 2 20.30 -15.98 -12.86
N PHE A 3 19.57 -15.81 -11.75
CA PHE A 3 19.53 -16.61 -10.54
C PHE A 3 19.81 -18.10 -10.77
N ASP A 4 20.75 -18.65 -10.02
CA ASP A 4 20.71 -20.05 -9.58
C ASP A 4 21.49 -20.18 -8.27
N ILE A 5 20.91 -19.65 -7.18
CA ILE A 5 21.24 -20.13 -5.85
C ILE A 5 20.70 -21.57 -5.80
N LYS A 6 21.55 -22.52 -6.18
CA LYS A 6 21.34 -23.94 -5.92
C LYS A 6 21.12 -24.11 -4.41
N LYS A 7 19.86 -24.09 -3.99
CA LYS A 7 19.45 -24.47 -2.64
C LYS A 7 19.79 -25.94 -2.46
N ASN A 8 20.92 -26.18 -1.77
CA ASN A 8 21.42 -27.50 -1.44
C ASN A 8 20.37 -28.26 -0.62
N PHE A 9 19.63 -29.12 -1.29
CA PHE A 9 18.88 -30.19 -0.65
C PHE A 9 19.89 -31.15 -0.01
N HIS A 10 20.16 -31.00 1.29
CA HIS A 10 20.77 -32.07 2.06
C HIS A 10 19.79 -33.23 2.14
N LYS A 11 19.93 -34.14 1.19
CA LYS A 11 19.29 -35.45 1.12
C LYS A 11 19.82 -36.31 2.27
N ASN A 12 19.20 -36.20 3.45
CA ASN A 12 19.30 -37.23 4.48
C ASN A 12 17.93 -37.85 4.71
N LYS A 13 17.91 -39.19 4.75
CA LYS A 13 16.73 -40.04 4.78
C LYS A 13 15.72 -39.55 5.83
N ASN A 14 14.54 -39.14 5.36
CA ASN A 14 13.27 -39.14 6.10
C ASN A 14 12.90 -37.97 7.04
N ARG A 15 13.39 -36.74 6.84
CA ARG A 15 12.67 -35.52 7.28
C ARG A 15 12.89 -34.37 6.31
N ILE A 16 11.84 -33.92 5.63
CA ILE A 16 11.87 -32.66 4.88
C ILE A 16 11.95 -31.53 5.91
N LEU A 17 13.16 -30.99 6.10
CA LEU A 17 13.37 -29.85 6.99
C LEU A 17 13.23 -28.57 6.17
N CYS A 18 12.04 -27.95 6.21
CA CYS A 18 11.87 -26.62 5.64
C CYS A 18 12.68 -25.60 6.44
N GLU A 19 13.32 -24.66 5.75
CA GLU A 19 14.07 -23.57 6.39
C GLU A 19 13.13 -22.64 7.18
N PRO A 20 13.65 -21.84 8.13
CA PRO A 20 12.88 -20.76 8.75
C PRO A 20 12.29 -19.83 7.70
N GLY A 21 11.08 -19.33 7.97
CA GLY A 21 10.26 -18.61 7.00
C GLY A 21 9.41 -19.52 6.10
N HIS A 22 9.59 -20.84 6.17
CA HIS A 22 8.80 -21.80 5.41
C HIS A 22 8.08 -22.79 6.31
N TYR A 23 6.97 -23.33 5.81
CA TYR A 23 6.28 -24.47 6.41
C TYR A 23 6.18 -25.63 5.42
N HIS A 24 6.14 -26.84 5.96
CA HIS A 24 5.94 -28.04 5.16
C HIS A 24 4.45 -28.22 4.88
N SER A 25 4.03 -27.90 3.66
CA SER A 25 2.65 -28.07 3.21
C SER A 25 2.37 -29.54 2.92
N LEU A 26 1.39 -30.11 3.63
CA LEU A 26 0.98 -31.51 3.46
C LEU A 26 0.33 -31.77 2.10
N LEU A 27 -0.25 -30.73 1.49
CA LEU A 27 -0.93 -30.81 0.19
C LEU A 27 0.10 -30.85 -0.95
N SER A 28 1.03 -29.91 -0.98
CA SER A 28 2.04 -29.82 -2.04
C SER A 28 3.26 -30.70 -1.78
N LYS A 29 3.42 -31.25 -0.56
CA LYS A 29 4.60 -31.98 -0.07
C LYS A 29 5.91 -31.19 -0.28
N ARG A 30 5.82 -29.87 -0.25
CA ARG A 30 6.92 -28.93 -0.47
C ARG A 30 6.99 -27.90 0.65
N CYS A 31 8.14 -27.23 0.73
CA CYS A 31 8.33 -26.09 1.62
C CYS A 31 7.75 -24.84 0.97
N GLU A 32 6.72 -24.27 1.59
CA GLU A 32 6.06 -23.05 1.15
C GLU A 32 6.37 -21.90 2.10
N HIS A 33 6.42 -20.68 1.59
CA HIS A 33 6.63 -19.50 2.42
C HIS A 33 5.48 -19.30 3.39
N CYS A 34 5.78 -18.84 4.61
CA CYS A 34 4.75 -18.38 5.52
C CYS A 34 3.94 -17.25 4.89
N PRO A 35 2.60 -17.33 4.86
CA PRO A 35 1.78 -16.26 4.32
C PRO A 35 1.85 -15.01 5.19
N ARG A 36 1.41 -13.86 4.66
CA ARG A 36 1.27 -12.61 5.44
C ARG A 36 0.39 -12.85 6.67
N GLY A 37 0.78 -12.25 7.79
CA GLY A 37 0.20 -12.48 9.11
C GLY A 37 0.77 -13.68 9.86
N TYR A 38 1.76 -14.37 9.28
CA TYR A 38 2.42 -15.52 9.88
C TYR A 38 3.95 -15.45 9.77
N TYR A 39 4.63 -16.10 10.70
CA TYR A 39 6.09 -16.21 10.75
C TYR A 39 6.54 -17.62 11.16
N GLN A 40 7.79 -18.00 10.87
CA GLN A 40 8.36 -19.27 11.33
C GLN A 40 9.85 -19.16 11.61
N HIS A 41 10.23 -19.25 12.89
CA HIS A 41 11.63 -19.13 13.31
C HIS A 41 12.33 -20.50 13.36
N ARG A 42 11.57 -21.60 13.40
CA ARG A 42 12.11 -22.97 13.50
C ARG A 42 11.95 -23.72 12.20
N SER A 43 13.00 -24.43 11.82
CA SER A 43 13.01 -25.30 10.66
C SER A 43 12.10 -26.54 10.87
N GLY A 44 11.58 -27.09 9.77
CA GLY A 44 10.86 -28.38 9.77
C GLY A 44 9.45 -28.36 10.36
N ARG A 45 8.84 -27.19 10.50
CA ARG A 45 7.48 -27.07 11.04
C ARG A 45 6.42 -27.28 9.93
N PRO A 46 5.30 -27.97 10.23
CA PRO A 46 4.22 -28.20 9.25
C PRO A 46 3.28 -26.99 9.10
N ARG A 47 3.41 -25.96 9.94
CA ARG A 47 2.61 -24.73 9.92
C ARG A 47 3.45 -23.55 10.41
N CYS A 48 3.07 -22.35 9.98
CA CYS A 48 3.65 -21.11 10.50
C CYS A 48 2.93 -20.63 11.77
N ASN A 49 3.63 -19.88 12.61
CA ASN A 49 3.06 -19.24 13.78
C ASN A 49 2.29 -17.98 13.35
N LYS A 50 1.10 -17.78 13.91
CA LYS A 50 0.30 -16.58 13.65
C LYS A 50 0.88 -15.38 14.41
N CYS A 51 0.83 -14.19 13.82
CA CYS A 51 1.10 -12.95 14.55
C CYS A 51 0.09 -12.75 15.70
N PRO A 52 0.49 -12.02 16.75
CA PRO A 52 -0.41 -11.60 17.82
C PRO A 52 -1.66 -10.87 17.29
N GLN A 53 -2.71 -10.80 18.09
CA GLN A 53 -3.93 -10.08 17.72
C GLN A 53 -3.63 -8.61 17.46
N GLY A 54 -4.11 -8.08 16.33
CA GLY A 54 -3.82 -6.70 15.90
C GLY A 54 -2.49 -6.54 15.18
N TYR A 55 -1.72 -7.60 14.93
CA TYR A 55 -0.43 -7.53 14.23
C TYR A 55 -0.41 -8.42 12.97
N THR A 56 0.42 -8.07 11.99
CA THR A 56 0.62 -8.83 10.75
C THR A 56 2.03 -8.64 10.21
N THR A 57 2.46 -9.52 9.31
CA THR A 57 3.76 -9.39 8.62
C THR A 57 3.61 -8.65 7.29
N LEU A 58 4.57 -7.77 6.99
CA LEU A 58 4.61 -7.05 5.71
C LEU A 58 5.08 -7.95 4.55
N ALA A 59 5.83 -9.00 4.82
CA ALA A 59 6.35 -9.89 3.80
C ALA A 59 5.99 -11.35 4.07
N ILE A 60 5.80 -12.10 2.99
CA ILE A 60 5.76 -13.56 3.06
C ILE A 60 7.12 -14.09 3.52
N GLY A 61 7.12 -15.27 4.13
CA GLY A 61 8.34 -15.91 4.59
C GLY A 61 8.98 -15.27 5.82
N SER A 62 8.20 -14.54 6.61
CA SER A 62 8.70 -13.88 7.82
C SER A 62 9.30 -14.88 8.80
N LEU A 63 10.47 -14.55 9.35
CA LEU A 63 11.25 -15.45 10.20
C LEU A 63 10.80 -15.38 11.66
N ASN A 64 10.72 -14.18 12.22
CA ASN A 64 10.52 -13.96 13.64
C ASN A 64 9.24 -13.18 13.95
N VAL A 65 8.80 -13.26 15.20
CA VAL A 65 7.65 -12.48 15.70
C VAL A 65 7.91 -10.97 15.61
N THR A 66 9.16 -10.53 15.64
CA THR A 66 9.55 -9.13 15.47
C THR A 66 9.21 -8.56 14.09
N ALA A 67 8.94 -9.42 13.10
CA ALA A 67 8.42 -9.00 11.79
C ALA A 67 6.90 -8.74 11.79
N CYS A 68 6.20 -9.08 12.88
CA CYS A 68 4.81 -8.71 13.07
C CYS A 68 4.74 -7.24 13.45
N VAL A 69 4.27 -6.40 12.54
CA VAL A 69 3.97 -4.99 12.76
C VAL A 69 2.49 -4.81 13.07
N ASP A 70 2.11 -3.69 13.67
CA ASP A 70 0.71 -3.37 13.89
C ASP A 70 -0.06 -3.45 12.54
N GLN A 71 -1.21 -4.13 12.54
CA GLN A 71 -2.05 -4.25 11.36
C GLN A 71 -2.40 -2.88 10.78
N LYS A 72 -2.59 -1.87 11.63
CA LYS A 72 -2.81 -0.48 11.22
C LYS A 72 -1.65 0.05 10.38
N ILE A 73 -0.42 -0.21 10.80
CA ILE A 73 0.80 0.17 10.06
C ILE A 73 0.95 -0.64 8.76
N ALA A 74 0.45 -1.88 8.74
CA ALA A 74 0.46 -2.73 7.56
C ALA A 74 -0.66 -2.44 6.54
N VAL A 75 -1.67 -1.63 6.91
CA VAL A 75 -2.64 -1.12 5.94
C VAL A 75 -1.94 -0.05 5.11
N GLU A 76 -1.43 -0.48 3.96
CA GLU A 76 -0.87 0.43 2.97
C GLU A 76 -2.02 1.11 2.22
N CYS A 77 -2.57 2.18 2.80
CA CYS A 77 -3.55 3.01 2.10
C CYS A 77 -2.92 3.57 0.82
N SER A 78 -3.60 3.43 -0.30
CA SER A 78 -3.16 4.00 -1.58
C SER A 78 -2.95 5.51 -1.47
N ALA A 79 -2.10 6.08 -2.32
CA ALA A 79 -2.02 7.53 -2.46
C ALA A 79 -3.43 8.15 -2.66
N GLY A 80 -3.68 9.29 -2.03
CA GLY A 80 -4.98 9.96 -1.99
C GLY A 80 -5.90 9.48 -0.86
N TYR A 81 -5.46 8.50 -0.06
CA TYR A 81 -6.19 7.99 1.10
C TYR A 81 -5.33 8.11 2.36
N PHE A 82 -6.00 8.20 3.50
CA PHE A 82 -5.39 8.12 4.82
C PHE A 82 -6.05 7.02 5.64
N LEU A 83 -5.30 6.42 6.55
CA LEU A 83 -5.86 5.46 7.50
C LEU A 83 -6.59 6.19 8.61
N ASN A 84 -7.90 5.97 8.71
CA ASN A 84 -8.68 6.40 9.86
C ASN A 84 -8.48 5.38 11.00
N GLU A 85 -7.74 5.77 12.04
CA GLU A 85 -7.37 4.89 13.17
C GLU A 85 -8.57 4.46 14.03
N ILE A 86 -9.71 5.15 13.93
CA ILE A 86 -10.94 4.83 14.66
C ILE A 86 -11.72 3.75 13.92
N THR A 87 -11.77 3.83 12.58
CA THR A 87 -12.53 2.89 11.74
C THR A 87 -11.68 1.76 11.16
N ASP A 88 -10.34 1.85 11.30
CA ASP A 88 -9.33 0.98 10.69
C ASP A 88 -9.52 0.82 9.17
N LYS A 89 -9.96 1.89 8.50
CA LYS A 89 -10.22 1.93 7.06
C LYS A 89 -9.45 3.05 6.38
N CYS A 90 -9.06 2.80 5.13
CA CYS A 90 -8.52 3.83 4.27
C CYS A 90 -9.66 4.73 3.76
N GLU A 91 -9.66 5.97 4.20
CA GLU A 91 -10.64 6.98 3.80
C GLU A 91 -9.98 8.00 2.86
N PRO A 92 -10.71 8.50 1.85
CA PRO A 92 -10.16 9.46 0.89
C PRO A 92 -9.92 10.82 1.57
N CYS A 93 -8.90 11.55 1.12
CA CYS A 93 -8.53 12.86 1.69
C CYS A 93 -9.59 13.97 1.55
N GLY A 94 -10.54 13.82 0.63
CA GLY A 94 -11.59 14.80 0.36
C GLY A 94 -11.15 15.95 -0.54
N TYR A 95 -12.00 16.99 -0.64
CA TYR A 95 -11.80 18.11 -1.57
C TYR A 95 -10.84 19.20 -1.07
N LEU A 96 -10.29 19.08 0.13
CA LEU A 96 -9.46 20.12 0.76
C LEU A 96 -8.03 19.65 1.05
N ALA A 97 -7.72 18.41 0.70
CA ALA A 97 -6.45 17.79 1.03
C ALA A 97 -6.05 16.75 -0.01
N TYR A 98 -4.77 16.41 -0.03
CA TYR A 98 -4.18 15.43 -0.94
C TYR A 98 -3.16 14.57 -0.18
N GLN A 99 -2.78 13.44 -0.76
CA GLN A 99 -1.76 12.56 -0.17
C GLN A 99 -0.94 11.86 -1.27
N PRO A 100 0.35 12.22 -1.48
CA PRO A 100 1.17 11.60 -2.51
C PRO A 100 1.68 10.20 -2.13
N ASN A 101 1.85 9.91 -0.85
CA ASN A 101 2.50 8.70 -0.38
C ASN A 101 1.48 7.63 0.05
N SER A 102 1.80 6.36 -0.19
CA SER A 102 1.04 5.25 0.36
C SER A 102 1.31 5.07 1.87
N GLY A 103 0.35 4.49 2.58
CA GLY A 103 0.48 4.15 4.01
C GLY A 103 0.43 5.36 4.95
N SER A 104 -0.13 6.50 4.51
CA SER A 104 -0.28 7.66 5.38
C SER A 104 -1.45 7.53 6.35
N THR A 105 -1.31 8.09 7.54
CA THR A 105 -2.38 8.25 8.55
C THR A 105 -3.03 9.63 8.52
N TYR A 106 -2.56 10.53 7.65
CA TYR A 106 -3.10 11.88 7.50
C TYR A 106 -3.03 12.37 6.05
N CYS A 107 -3.75 13.44 5.74
CA CYS A 107 -3.70 14.12 4.44
C CYS A 107 -3.10 15.51 4.57
N LEU A 108 -2.40 15.94 3.52
CA LEU A 108 -1.80 17.28 3.42
C LEU A 108 -2.86 18.28 2.96
N PRO A 109 -3.08 19.39 3.69
CA PRO A 109 -4.07 20.38 3.29
C PRO A 109 -3.62 21.11 2.01
N CYS A 110 -4.60 21.46 1.17
CA CYS A 110 -4.37 22.36 0.05
C CYS A 110 -4.01 23.78 0.54
N PRO A 111 -3.14 24.50 -0.19
CA PRO A 111 -2.76 25.88 0.13
C PRO A 111 -3.92 26.86 -0.06
N GLN A 112 -3.78 28.07 0.50
CA GLN A 112 -4.80 29.12 0.60
C GLN A 112 -5.83 29.19 -0.55
N ASN A 113 -7.12 29.10 -0.20
CA ASN A 113 -8.27 29.19 -1.11
C ASN A 113 -8.26 28.21 -2.29
N THR A 114 -7.48 27.12 -2.22
CA THR A 114 -7.50 26.05 -3.21
C THR A 114 -8.22 24.81 -2.70
N VAL A 115 -8.79 24.04 -3.62
CA VAL A 115 -9.53 22.79 -3.38
C VAL A 115 -9.10 21.78 -4.42
N THR A 116 -9.11 20.51 -4.06
CA THR A 116 -8.83 19.45 -5.03
C THR A 116 -10.04 19.21 -5.94
N LEU A 117 -9.79 18.72 -7.16
CA LEU A 117 -10.85 18.32 -8.10
C LEU A 117 -11.48 16.96 -7.76
N SER A 118 -10.81 16.16 -6.93
CA SER A 118 -11.22 14.80 -6.61
C SER A 118 -10.90 14.46 -5.16
N ILE A 119 -11.78 13.68 -4.52
CA ILE A 119 -11.64 13.31 -3.10
C ILE A 119 -10.41 12.44 -2.80
N ASN A 120 -9.80 11.83 -3.81
CA ASN A 120 -8.64 10.95 -3.70
C ASN A 120 -7.39 11.57 -4.35
N SER A 121 -7.27 12.89 -4.26
CA SER A 121 -6.18 13.61 -4.90
C SER A 121 -4.83 13.23 -4.31
N THR A 122 -3.86 12.99 -5.19
CA THR A 122 -2.52 12.51 -4.82
C THR A 122 -1.47 13.60 -4.88
N LEU A 123 -1.71 14.67 -5.63
CA LEU A 123 -0.72 15.70 -5.92
C LEU A 123 -1.21 17.09 -5.51
N ILE A 124 -0.25 17.93 -5.11
CA ILE A 124 -0.49 19.34 -4.80
C ILE A 124 -1.02 20.11 -6.02
N ASP A 125 -0.59 19.77 -7.23
CA ASP A 125 -1.01 20.44 -8.47
C ASP A 125 -2.50 20.26 -8.77
N GLN A 126 -3.16 19.31 -8.10
CA GLN A 126 -4.61 19.09 -8.20
C GLN A 126 -5.40 20.07 -7.32
N CYS A 127 -4.73 20.83 -6.44
CA CYS A 127 -5.33 21.91 -5.66
C CYS A 127 -5.51 23.16 -6.54
N ILE A 128 -6.75 23.42 -6.98
CA ILE A 128 -7.11 24.58 -7.81
C ILE A 128 -7.82 25.66 -6.99
N GLY A 129 -7.56 26.93 -7.28
CA GLY A 129 -8.20 28.04 -6.58
C GLY A 129 -9.73 28.05 -6.76
N LYS A 130 -10.48 28.36 -5.70
CA LYS A 130 -11.95 28.53 -5.74
C LYS A 130 -12.41 29.59 -6.76
N ASN A 131 -11.52 30.52 -7.16
CA ASN A 131 -11.78 31.48 -8.24
C ASN A 131 -11.91 30.83 -9.63
N PHE A 132 -11.54 29.56 -9.77
CA PHE A 132 -11.73 28.79 -11.02
C PHE A 132 -13.10 28.10 -11.10
N SER A 133 -13.83 27.98 -9.98
CA SER A 133 -15.14 27.29 -9.94
C SER A 133 -16.30 28.07 -10.55
N ILE A 134 -16.15 29.38 -10.79
CA ILE A 134 -17.19 30.16 -11.48
C ILE A 134 -17.09 30.02 -13.01
N ILE A 135 -15.90 29.74 -13.56
CA ILE A 135 -15.71 29.71 -15.03
C ILE A 135 -16.03 28.33 -15.63
N MET A 136 -15.93 27.24 -14.85
CA MET A 136 -16.20 25.87 -15.35
C MET A 136 -17.68 25.45 -15.30
N LEU A 137 -18.53 26.14 -14.54
CA LEU A 137 -19.98 25.89 -14.54
C LEU A 137 -20.74 26.78 -15.55
N ILE A 138 -20.19 27.95 -15.89
CA ILE A 138 -20.82 28.86 -16.87
C ILE A 138 -20.45 28.47 -18.32
N SER A 139 -19.35 27.75 -18.53
CA SER A 139 -18.91 27.32 -19.87
C SER A 139 -19.66 26.12 -20.45
N ASN A 140 -20.58 25.49 -19.70
CA ASN A 140 -21.42 24.40 -20.22
C ASN A 140 -22.81 24.85 -20.73
N TYR A 141 -23.09 26.16 -20.77
CA TYR A 141 -24.36 26.68 -21.32
C TYR A 141 -24.23 27.39 -22.66
N LEU A 142 -23.00 27.59 -23.17
CA LEU A 142 -22.77 28.17 -24.48
C LEU A 142 -21.77 27.31 -25.23
N ASN A 143 -22.31 26.51 -26.15
CA ASN A 143 -21.55 25.79 -27.16
C ASN A 143 -20.48 26.66 -27.82
N HIS A 144 -19.38 25.97 -28.14
CA HIS A 144 -18.46 26.22 -29.25
C HIS A 144 -17.28 27.17 -29.04
N CYS A 145 -16.08 26.61 -29.28
CA CYS A 145 -14.78 27.25 -29.46
C CYS A 145 -14.26 27.95 -28.18
N ILE A 146 -13.15 27.52 -27.59
CA ILE A 146 -11.82 28.02 -27.96
C ILE A 146 -10.78 27.06 -27.37
N ILE A 147 -10.13 26.32 -28.28
CA ILE A 147 -8.68 26.10 -28.40
C ILE A 147 -7.92 25.86 -27.08
N PHE A 148 -7.38 24.64 -26.98
CA PHE A 148 -6.16 24.31 -26.24
C PHE A 148 -5.12 25.42 -26.37
N ILE A 149 -4.91 26.22 -25.33
CA ILE A 149 -3.71 27.03 -25.23
C ILE A 149 -2.92 26.56 -24.02
N HIS A 150 -1.92 25.75 -24.33
CA HIS A 150 -0.69 25.58 -23.57
C HIS A 150 -0.20 26.97 -23.11
N PHE A 151 -0.13 27.24 -21.82
CA PHE A 151 0.71 28.32 -21.31
C PHE A 151 1.77 27.79 -20.37
N ARG A 152 2.89 27.46 -21.00
CA ARG A 152 4.23 27.49 -20.43
C ARG A 152 4.73 28.93 -20.58
N SER A 153 5.09 29.58 -19.48
CA SER A 153 6.00 30.75 -19.35
C SER A 153 6.01 31.10 -17.86
N ILE A 154 7.10 31.07 -17.09
CA ILE A 154 8.52 31.43 -17.29
C ILE A 154 8.67 32.84 -17.89
N TYR A 155 9.14 33.72 -16.99
CA TYR A 155 9.48 35.15 -17.04
C TYR A 155 8.31 36.15 -17.15
#